data_AF-A0A4P5V8P6-F1
#
_entry.id   AF-A0A4P5V8P6-F1
#
_cell.length_a   1.000
_cell.length_b   1.000
_cell.length_c   1.000
_cell.angle_alpha   90.00
_cell.angle_beta   90.00
_cell.angle_gamma   90.00
#
_symmetry.space_group_name_H-M   'P 1'
#
loop_
_entity.id
_entity.type
_entity.pdbx_description
1 polymer ?
#
loop_
_entity_poly.entity_id
_entity_poly.type
_entity_poly.pdbx_seq_one_letter_code
_entity_poly.pdbx_strand_id
1 'polypeptide(L)'
;MRAIANWSGALAGLLLILCGGLIQAALPGVSSTGLAVIPLPISLQVPALLLTALVCGPRPAMLAGVAYISLGLFQLPVFQAGGGLGYLLDPGFGYIAGFLPAAWLTGRLGRQPGMDNLLSLAGAAVVGLLVLQACGLANLLLGGLVQRWNGALPQLLISYSFGPLLPQLLLCCAVAVLALPLRRLLLVEA
;
A
#
# COMPACT_ATOMS: atom_id res chain seq x y z
N MET A 1 -0.12 17.16 22.77
CA MET A 1 0.88 17.04 21.68
C MET A 1 0.76 15.74 20.88
N ARG A 2 0.75 14.55 21.50
CA ARG A 2 0.64 13.25 20.79
C ARG A 2 -0.59 13.12 19.86
N ALA A 3 -1.74 13.68 20.23
CA ALA A 3 -2.93 13.67 19.38
C ALA A 3 -2.70 14.44 18.07
N ILE A 4 -2.13 15.64 18.13
CA ILE A 4 -1.87 16.49 16.96
C ILE A 4 -0.89 15.79 16.00
N ALA A 5 0.17 15.17 16.53
CA ALA A 5 1.11 14.40 15.72
C ALA A 5 0.47 13.19 15.03
N ASN A 6 -0.49 12.52 15.69
CA ASN A 6 -1.22 11.43 15.07
C ASN A 6 -2.13 11.92 13.94
N TRP A 7 -2.82 13.04 14.14
CA TRP A 7 -3.71 13.63 13.13
C TRP A 7 -2.92 14.17 11.93
N SER A 8 -1.81 14.87 12.16
CA SER A 8 -0.96 15.37 11.07
C SER A 8 -0.34 14.23 10.26
N GLY A 9 0.14 13.18 10.93
CA GLY A 9 0.64 11.97 10.26
C GLY A 9 -0.44 11.23 9.47
N ALA A 10 -1.67 11.17 9.98
CA ALA A 10 -2.79 10.55 9.29
C ALA A 10 -3.21 11.34 8.05
N LEU A 11 -3.24 12.68 8.13
CA LEU A 11 -3.54 13.55 6.99
C LEU A 11 -2.44 13.47 5.93
N ALA A 12 -1.16 13.56 6.33
CA ALA A 12 -0.04 13.40 5.41
C ALA A 12 -0.07 12.02 4.73
N GLY A 13 -0.33 10.97 5.50
CA GLY A 13 -0.48 9.62 4.99
C GLY A 13 -1.64 9.46 4.02
N LEU A 14 -2.80 10.04 4.32
CA LEU A 14 -3.97 10.02 3.45
C LEU A 14 -3.65 10.69 2.11
N LEU A 15 -3.03 11.88 2.15
CA LEU A 15 -2.62 12.60 0.94
C LEU A 15 -1.60 11.79 0.13
N LEU A 16 -0.62 11.16 0.79
CA LEU A 16 0.34 10.28 0.12
C LEU A 16 -0.33 9.09 -0.56
N ILE A 17 -1.31 8.45 0.09
CA ILE A 17 -2.05 7.33 -0.48
C ILE A 17 -2.89 7.79 -1.68
N LEU A 18 -3.58 8.92 -1.56
CA LEU A 18 -4.38 9.50 -2.65
C LEU A 18 -3.50 9.84 -3.86
N CYS A 19 -2.45 10.63 -3.66
CA CYS A 19 -1.50 10.97 -4.73
C CYS A 19 -0.82 9.73 -5.31
N GLY A 20 -0.43 8.78 -4.46
CA GLY A 20 0.18 7.52 -4.88
C GLY A 20 -0.77 6.65 -5.71
N GLY A 21 -2.07 6.70 -5.46
CA GLY A 21 -3.09 6.04 -6.27
C GLY A 21 -3.26 6.62 -7.67
N LEU A 22 -2.98 7.92 -7.84
CA LEU A 22 -3.04 8.61 -9.14
C LEU A 22 -1.77 8.41 -10.00
N ILE A 23 -0.66 8.00 -9.38
CA ILE A 23 0.63 7.83 -10.06
C ILE A 23 0.85 6.35 -10.35
N GLN A 24 0.90 6.02 -11.64
CA GLN A 24 1.34 4.70 -12.11
C GLN A 24 2.86 4.57 -11.89
N ALA A 25 3.29 3.45 -11.30
CA ALA A 25 4.71 3.20 -11.13
C ALA A 25 5.35 2.88 -12.49
N ALA A 26 6.61 3.25 -12.64
CA ALA A 26 7.37 2.95 -13.85
C ALA A 26 8.83 2.70 -13.53
N LEU A 27 9.51 1.94 -14.39
CA LEU A 27 10.94 1.69 -14.31
C LEU A 27 11.68 2.41 -15.44
N PRO A 28 12.84 3.01 -15.17
CA PRO A 28 13.73 3.43 -16.24
C PRO A 28 14.24 2.19 -16.98
N GLY A 29 14.12 2.22 -18.30
CA GLY A 29 14.58 1.19 -19.21
C GLY A 29 15.31 1.78 -20.40
N VAL A 30 15.76 0.92 -21.30
CA VAL A 30 16.44 1.31 -22.54
C VAL A 30 15.58 0.88 -23.72
N SER A 31 15.31 1.83 -24.62
CA SER A 31 14.62 1.61 -25.89
C SER A 31 15.59 1.83 -27.06
N SER A 32 15.13 1.49 -28.26
CA SER A 32 15.85 1.73 -29.51
C SER A 32 16.23 3.20 -29.74
N THR A 33 15.53 4.14 -29.08
CA THR A 33 15.78 5.59 -29.20
C THR A 33 16.43 6.21 -27.96
N GLY A 34 16.87 5.41 -26.97
CA GLY A 34 17.52 5.88 -25.74
C GLY A 34 16.78 5.51 -24.46
N LEU A 35 16.90 6.33 -23.42
CA LEU A 35 16.22 6.10 -22.14
C LEU A 35 14.70 6.13 -22.31
N ALA A 36 14.04 5.07 -21.83
CA ALA A 36 12.60 4.90 -21.89
C ALA A 36 12.02 4.70 -20.50
N VAL A 37 10.74 5.03 -20.33
CA VAL A 37 10.01 4.79 -19.09
C VAL A 37 9.05 3.64 -19.34
N ILE A 38 9.30 2.50 -18.69
CA ILE A 38 8.48 1.29 -18.83
C ILE A 38 7.39 1.35 -17.75
N PRO A 39 6.10 1.53 -18.13
CA PRO A 39 5.01 1.57 -17.16
C PRO A 39 4.81 0.18 -16.54
N LEU A 40 4.61 0.16 -15.23
CA LEU A 40 4.25 -1.05 -14.49
C LEU A 40 2.74 -1.06 -14.23
N PRO A 41 2.10 -2.25 -14.21
CA PRO A 41 0.67 -2.38 -13.94
C PRO A 41 0.35 -2.24 -12.43
N ILE A 42 1.01 -1.29 -11.75
CA ILE A 42 0.84 -1.00 -10.33
C ILE A 42 0.86 0.51 -10.09
N SER A 43 0.20 0.95 -9.02
CA SER A 43 0.25 2.34 -8.53
C SER A 43 1.24 2.48 -7.38
N LEU A 44 1.56 3.72 -7.01
CA LEU A 44 2.38 4.02 -5.82
C LEU A 44 1.57 4.04 -4.51
N GLN A 45 0.30 3.64 -4.56
CA GLN A 45 -0.62 3.66 -3.41
C GLN A 45 -0.16 2.76 -2.25
N VAL A 46 0.22 1.51 -2.53
CA VAL A 46 0.71 0.57 -1.51
C VAL A 46 2.04 1.03 -0.90
N PRO A 47 3.06 1.42 -1.70
CA PRO A 47 4.27 2.04 -1.18
C PRO A 47 3.99 3.25 -0.27
N ALA A 48 3.05 4.11 -0.64
CA ALA A 48 2.67 5.28 0.15
C ALA A 48 2.09 4.90 1.52
N LEU A 49 1.23 3.87 1.57
CA LEU A 49 0.72 3.31 2.82
C LEU A 49 1.85 2.78 3.71
N LEU A 50 2.74 1.95 3.14
CA LEU A 50 3.86 1.34 3.88
C LEU A 50 4.84 2.40 4.38
N LEU A 51 5.14 3.41 3.57
CA LEU A 51 5.97 4.55 3.97
C LEU A 51 5.34 5.31 5.13
N THR A 52 4.03 5.59 5.06
CA THR A 52 3.28 6.23 6.15
C THR A 52 3.33 5.39 7.42
N ALA A 53 3.17 4.07 7.31
CA ALA A 53 3.25 3.16 8.44
C ALA A 53 4.64 3.16 9.09
N LEU A 54 5.70 3.12 8.29
CA LEU A 54 7.06 3.18 8.81
C LEU A 54 7.37 4.56 9.42
N VAL A 55 7.01 5.67 8.78
CA VAL A 55 7.40 7.01 9.26
C VAL A 55 6.50 7.49 10.40
N CYS A 56 5.18 7.45 10.20
CA CYS A 56 4.21 7.98 11.16
C CYS A 56 3.77 6.94 12.19
N GLY A 57 4.02 5.64 11.96
CA GLY A 57 3.67 4.54 12.86
C GLY A 57 2.27 3.95 12.65
N PRO A 58 1.85 3.03 13.53
CA PRO A 58 0.70 2.18 13.28
C PRO A 58 -0.63 2.93 13.38
N ARG A 59 -0.79 3.83 14.36
CA ARG A 59 -2.05 4.58 14.54
C ARG A 59 -2.32 5.55 13.37
N PRO A 60 -1.38 6.42 12.96
CA PRO A 60 -1.66 7.37 11.88
C PRO A 60 -1.87 6.68 10.53
N ALA A 61 -1.11 5.62 10.24
CA ALA A 61 -1.26 4.87 9.00
C ALA A 61 -2.60 4.10 8.93
N MET A 62 -3.07 3.53 10.05
CA MET A 62 -4.42 2.96 10.11
C MET A 62 -5.50 4.02 9.88
N LEU A 63 -5.38 5.19 10.51
CA LEU A 63 -6.34 6.29 10.33
C LEU A 63 -6.35 6.77 8.88
N ALA A 64 -5.18 6.89 8.24
CA ALA A 64 -5.06 7.22 6.82
C ALA A 64 -5.72 6.14 5.94
N GLY A 65 -5.50 4.86 6.23
CA GLY A 65 -6.15 3.75 5.54
C GLY A 65 -7.67 3.78 5.68
N VAL A 66 -8.19 3.95 6.90
CA VAL A 66 -9.63 4.06 7.16
C VAL A 66 -10.24 5.24 6.42
N ALA A 67 -9.58 6.41 6.47
CA ALA A 67 -10.04 7.59 5.75
C ALA A 67 -10.05 7.36 4.24
N TYR A 68 -9.01 6.76 3.68
CA TYR A 68 -8.93 6.42 2.26
C TYR A 68 -10.07 5.49 1.82
N ILE A 69 -10.33 4.42 2.57
CA ILE A 69 -11.43 3.50 2.30
C ILE A 69 -12.78 4.22 2.40
N SER A 70 -12.97 5.02 3.44
CA SER A 70 -14.21 5.77 3.65
C SER A 70 -14.48 6.70 2.48
N LEU A 71 -13.49 7.50 2.07
CA LEU A 71 -13.61 8.41 0.91
C LEU A 71 -14.01 7.64 -0.35
N GLY A 72 -13.34 6.52 -0.64
CA GLY A 72 -13.67 5.74 -1.83
C GLY A 72 -15.04 5.08 -1.78
N LEU A 73 -15.53 4.67 -0.61
CA LEU A 73 -16.89 4.12 -0.46
C LEU A 73 -17.99 5.20 -0.53
N PHE A 74 -17.70 6.43 -0.08
CA PHE A 74 -18.58 7.60 -0.22
C PHE A 74 -18.51 8.27 -1.61
N GLN A 75 -18.38 7.45 -2.66
CA GLN A 75 -18.43 7.82 -4.08
C GLN A 75 -17.32 8.74 -4.62
N LEU A 76 -16.24 9.01 -3.86
CA LEU A 76 -15.08 9.65 -4.47
C LEU A 76 -14.34 8.62 -5.35
N PRO A 77 -14.03 8.93 -6.62
CA PRO A 77 -13.38 7.99 -7.54
C PRO A 77 -11.87 7.88 -7.26
N VAL A 78 -11.51 7.38 -6.08
CA VAL A 78 -10.12 7.26 -5.61
C VAL A 78 -9.58 5.84 -5.73
N PHE A 79 -10.43 4.84 -5.98
CA PHE A 79 -10.02 3.47 -6.26
C PHE A 79 -9.76 3.29 -7.77
N GLN A 80 -8.99 2.26 -8.13
CA GLN A 80 -8.60 2.04 -9.54
C GLN A 80 -9.79 1.82 -10.49
N ALA A 81 -10.91 1.26 -10.00
CA ALA A 81 -12.13 1.07 -10.78
C ALA A 81 -13.22 2.11 -10.44
N GLY A 82 -12.84 3.26 -9.89
CA GLY A 82 -13.76 4.34 -9.50
C GLY A 82 -14.00 4.41 -7.98
N GLY A 83 -15.26 4.39 -7.57
CA GLY A 83 -15.66 4.52 -6.17
C GLY A 83 -17.09 4.06 -5.93
N GLY A 84 -17.53 4.15 -4.68
CA GLY A 84 -18.87 3.79 -4.24
C GLY A 84 -18.97 2.42 -3.57
N LEU A 85 -20.13 2.15 -2.98
CA LEU A 85 -20.40 0.90 -2.25
C LEU A 85 -20.35 -0.35 -3.16
N GLY A 86 -20.61 -0.20 -4.45
CA GLY A 86 -20.45 -1.28 -5.43
C GLY A 86 -19.02 -1.83 -5.49
N TYR A 87 -18.02 -1.03 -5.10
CA TYR A 87 -16.63 -1.46 -5.04
C TYR A 87 -16.39 -2.55 -3.98
N LEU A 88 -17.26 -2.70 -2.98
CA LEU A 88 -17.23 -3.88 -2.07
C LEU A 88 -17.38 -5.20 -2.84
N LEU A 89 -18.00 -5.15 -4.01
CA LEU A 89 -18.18 -6.29 -4.89
C LEU A 89 -16.99 -6.52 -5.84
N ASP A 90 -16.01 -5.62 -5.90
CA ASP A 90 -14.84 -5.70 -6.77
C ASP A 90 -13.80 -6.75 -6.29
N PRO A 91 -13.11 -7.47 -7.19
CA PRO A 91 -12.03 -8.40 -6.83
C PRO A 91 -10.87 -7.71 -6.09
N GLY A 92 -10.58 -6.46 -6.44
CA GLY A 92 -9.50 -5.65 -5.89
C GLY A 92 -9.76 -5.14 -4.47
N PHE A 93 -11.02 -5.16 -4.00
CA PHE A 93 -11.37 -4.64 -2.68
C PHE A 93 -10.64 -5.33 -1.53
N GLY A 94 -10.36 -6.63 -1.64
CA GLY A 94 -9.60 -7.35 -0.62
C GLY A 94 -8.20 -6.77 -0.35
N TYR A 95 -7.55 -6.22 -1.38
CA TYR A 95 -6.25 -5.57 -1.24
C TYR A 95 -6.38 -4.23 -0.52
N ILE A 96 -7.44 -3.48 -0.80
CA ILE A 96 -7.76 -2.22 -0.13
C ILE A 96 -8.13 -2.46 1.34
N ALA A 97 -8.97 -3.47 1.63
CA ALA A 97 -9.29 -3.87 2.99
C ALA A 97 -8.03 -4.32 3.76
N GLY A 98 -7.08 -4.96 3.06
CA GLY A 98 -5.77 -5.33 3.56
C GLY A 98 -4.88 -4.15 4.00
N PHE A 99 -5.22 -2.90 3.64
CA PHE A 99 -4.46 -1.73 4.07
C PHE A 99 -4.45 -1.59 5.58
N LEU A 100 -5.55 -1.89 6.27
CA LEU A 100 -5.67 -1.74 7.71
C LEU A 100 -4.69 -2.66 8.47
N PRO A 101 -4.76 -3.99 8.30
CA PRO A 101 -3.83 -4.89 8.99
C PRO A 101 -2.38 -4.68 8.54
N ALA A 102 -2.14 -4.40 7.25
CA ALA A 102 -0.79 -4.12 6.76
C ALA A 102 -0.20 -2.83 7.38
N ALA A 103 -0.97 -1.74 7.44
CA ALA A 103 -0.53 -0.48 8.04
C ALA A 103 -0.23 -0.63 9.53
N TRP A 104 -1.11 -1.31 10.26
CA TRP A 104 -0.89 -1.55 11.68
C TRP A 104 0.36 -2.40 11.93
N LEU A 105 0.49 -3.53 11.23
CA LEU A 105 1.60 -4.45 11.45
C LEU A 105 2.93 -3.81 11.04
N THR A 106 2.99 -3.19 9.85
CA THR A 106 4.21 -2.52 9.35
C THR A 106 4.65 -1.41 10.30
N GLY A 107 3.71 -0.58 10.76
CA GLY A 107 4.03 0.50 11.68
C GLY A 107 4.41 0.01 13.06
N ARG A 108 3.84 -1.10 13.53
CA ARG A 108 4.19 -1.72 14.81
C ARG A 108 5.58 -2.36 14.75
N LEU A 109 5.86 -3.12 13.69
CA LEU A 109 7.18 -3.66 13.43
C LEU A 109 8.19 -2.51 13.39
N GLY A 110 7.96 -1.53 12.53
CA GLY A 110 8.85 -0.39 12.32
C GLY A 110 9.23 0.42 13.57
N ARG A 111 8.54 0.27 14.70
CA ARG A 111 8.87 0.94 15.98
C ARG A 111 9.54 0.02 17.01
N GLN A 112 9.88 -1.21 16.63
CA GLN A 112 10.63 -2.11 17.49
C GLN A 112 12.07 -1.61 17.67
N PRO A 113 12.71 -1.90 18.83
CA PRO A 113 14.10 -1.56 19.05
C PRO A 113 14.99 -2.21 17.98
N GLY A 114 15.92 -1.43 17.42
CA GLY A 114 16.81 -1.90 16.35
C GLY A 114 16.28 -1.70 14.92
N MET A 115 15.16 -1.00 14.73
CA MET A 115 14.59 -0.72 13.40
C MET A 115 15.05 0.61 12.76
N ASP A 116 16.36 0.88 12.82
CA ASP A 116 17.00 2.10 12.28
C ASP A 116 17.99 1.82 11.14
N ASN A 117 17.84 0.68 10.47
CA ASN A 117 18.63 0.26 9.32
C ASN A 117 17.73 -0.13 8.14
N LEU A 118 18.25 0.07 6.93
CA LEU A 118 17.54 -0.17 5.68
C LEU A 118 16.96 -1.58 5.58
N LEU A 119 17.73 -2.60 5.98
CA LEU A 119 17.31 -3.99 5.87
C LEU A 119 16.09 -4.30 6.76
N SER A 120 16.09 -3.81 8.01
CA SER A 120 14.95 -4.01 8.92
C SER A 120 13.71 -3.29 8.39
N LEU A 121 13.85 -2.04 7.93
CA LEU A 121 12.73 -1.28 7.35
C LEU A 121 12.16 -1.94 6.09
N ALA A 122 13.03 -2.44 5.21
CA ALA A 122 12.62 -3.19 4.01
C ALA A 122 11.91 -4.48 4.42
N GLY A 123 12.43 -5.22 5.41
CA GLY A 123 11.80 -6.41 5.97
C GLY A 123 10.40 -6.12 6.52
N ALA A 124 10.23 -5.04 7.29
CA ALA A 124 8.92 -4.64 7.81
C ALA A 124 7.95 -4.25 6.69
N ALA A 125 8.41 -3.53 5.66
CA ALA A 125 7.61 -3.20 4.48
C ALA A 125 7.18 -4.46 3.71
N VAL A 126 8.09 -5.42 3.51
CA VAL A 126 7.79 -6.72 2.87
C VAL A 126 6.76 -7.50 3.68
N VAL A 127 6.90 -7.58 5.00
CA VAL A 127 5.90 -8.24 5.86
C VAL A 127 4.54 -7.56 5.74
N GLY A 128 4.51 -6.22 5.71
CA GLY A 128 3.30 -5.44 5.43
C GLY A 128 2.66 -5.79 4.09
N LEU A 129 3.47 -5.82 3.03
CA LEU A 129 3.03 -6.19 1.70
C LEU A 129 2.47 -7.62 1.67
N LEU A 130 3.11 -8.58 2.33
CA LEU A 130 2.63 -9.95 2.41
C LEU A 130 1.28 -10.05 3.11
N VAL A 131 1.05 -9.28 4.18
CA VAL A 131 -0.26 -9.22 4.84
C VAL A 131 -1.32 -8.64 3.91
N LEU A 132 -1.00 -7.56 3.20
CA LEU A 132 -1.89 -6.97 2.21
C LEU A 132 -2.25 -7.97 1.10
N GLN A 133 -1.25 -8.65 0.55
CA GLN A 133 -1.42 -9.68 -0.48
C GLN A 133 -2.24 -10.87 0.06
N ALA A 134 -2.04 -11.27 1.31
CA ALA A 134 -2.83 -12.33 1.94
C ALA A 134 -4.31 -11.95 2.07
N CYS A 135 -4.61 -10.70 2.45
CA CYS A 135 -5.99 -10.19 2.49
C CYS A 135 -6.63 -10.15 1.09
N GLY A 136 -5.91 -9.66 0.08
CA GLY A 136 -6.37 -9.66 -1.30
C GLY A 136 -6.63 -11.06 -1.85
N LEU A 137 -5.67 -11.97 -1.63
CA LEU A 137 -5.78 -13.37 -2.03
C LEU A 137 -6.95 -14.07 -1.33
N ALA A 138 -7.14 -13.84 -0.03
CA ALA A 138 -8.28 -14.38 0.70
C ALA A 138 -9.61 -13.92 0.09
N ASN A 139 -9.75 -12.65 -0.27
CA ASN A 139 -10.95 -12.14 -0.96
C ASN A 139 -11.18 -12.82 -2.32
N LEU A 140 -10.12 -12.98 -3.13
CA LEU A 140 -10.22 -13.65 -4.42
C LEU A 140 -10.62 -15.12 -4.27
N LEU A 141 -10.01 -15.86 -3.35
CA LEU A 141 -10.31 -17.27 -3.11
C LEU A 141 -11.72 -17.45 -2.56
N LEU A 142 -12.12 -16.69 -1.53
CA LEU A 142 -13.46 -16.76 -0.95
C LEU A 142 -14.54 -16.39 -1.97
N GLY A 143 -14.33 -15.31 -2.75
CA GLY A 143 -15.24 -14.92 -3.82
C GLY A 143 -15.32 -15.98 -4.94
N GLY A 144 -14.24 -16.72 -5.19
CA GLY A 144 -14.21 -17.84 -6.13
C GLY A 144 -15.04 -19.02 -5.66
N LEU A 145 -14.95 -19.36 -4.36
CA LEU A 145 -15.73 -20.44 -3.77
C LEU A 145 -17.24 -20.18 -3.87
N VAL A 146 -17.67 -18.93 -3.74
CA VAL A 146 -19.08 -18.52 -3.90
C VAL A 146 -19.46 -18.15 -5.34
N GLN A 147 -18.63 -18.49 -6.33
CA GLN A 147 -18.86 -18.24 -7.76
C GLN A 147 -19.10 -16.76 -8.13
N ARG A 148 -18.55 -15.83 -7.34
CA ARG A 148 -18.71 -14.38 -7.58
C ARG A 148 -17.91 -13.86 -8.79
N TRP A 149 -16.87 -14.59 -9.22
CA TRP A 149 -15.90 -14.13 -10.22
C TRP A 149 -16.08 -14.68 -11.64
N ASN A 150 -17.27 -15.20 -11.98
CA ASN A 150 -17.61 -15.71 -13.33
C ASN A 150 -16.53 -16.62 -13.97
N GLY A 151 -15.91 -17.51 -13.18
CA GLY A 151 -14.91 -18.47 -13.66
C GLY A 151 -13.51 -17.92 -13.98
N ALA A 152 -13.28 -16.61 -13.83
CA ALA A 152 -12.01 -15.96 -14.17
C ALA A 152 -10.96 -15.95 -13.03
N LEU A 153 -11.11 -16.80 -12.02
CA LEU A 153 -10.24 -16.77 -10.83
C LEU A 153 -8.74 -16.90 -11.14
N PRO A 154 -8.28 -17.81 -12.02
CA PRO A 154 -6.86 -17.90 -12.37
C PRO A 154 -6.32 -16.60 -12.97
N GLN A 155 -7.11 -15.94 -13.81
CA GLN A 155 -6.72 -14.66 -14.41
C GLN A 155 -6.65 -13.55 -13.36
N LEU A 156 -7.61 -13.49 -12.44
CA LEU A 156 -7.59 -12.53 -11.33
C LEU A 156 -6.37 -12.71 -10.43
N LEU A 157 -5.98 -13.96 -10.13
CA LEU A 157 -4.76 -14.24 -9.36
C LEU A 157 -3.51 -13.73 -10.05
N ILE A 158 -3.41 -13.90 -11.37
CA ILE A 158 -2.27 -13.43 -12.15
C ILE A 158 -2.23 -11.89 -12.17
N SER A 159 -3.36 -11.26 -12.46
CA SER A 159 -3.44 -9.80 -12.63
C SER A 159 -3.28 -9.03 -11.32
N TYR A 160 -3.87 -9.51 -10.22
CA TYR A 160 -3.88 -8.78 -8.94
C TYR A 160 -2.78 -9.25 -7.96
N SER A 161 -2.39 -10.52 -7.99
CA SER A 161 -1.34 -11.04 -7.08
C SER A 161 0.00 -11.21 -7.77
N PHE A 162 0.12 -12.13 -8.73
CA PHE A 162 1.44 -12.57 -9.21
C PHE A 162 2.16 -11.53 -10.05
N GLY A 163 1.46 -10.83 -10.96
CA GLY A 163 2.05 -9.77 -11.78
C GLY A 163 2.58 -8.59 -10.95
N PRO A 164 1.78 -8.01 -10.05
CA PRO A 164 2.18 -6.90 -9.18
C PRO A 164 3.26 -7.21 -8.14
N LEU A 165 3.43 -8.48 -7.75
CA LEU A 165 4.24 -8.84 -6.58
C LEU A 165 5.71 -8.47 -6.75
N LEU A 166 6.31 -8.75 -7.90
CA LEU A 166 7.74 -8.50 -8.12
C LEU A 166 8.06 -6.99 -8.12
N PRO A 167 7.30 -6.14 -8.84
CA PRO A 167 7.49 -4.69 -8.74
C PRO A 167 7.20 -4.12 -7.34
N GLN A 168 6.20 -4.65 -6.61
CA GLN A 168 5.90 -4.20 -5.25
C GLN A 168 7.01 -4.54 -4.25
N LEU A 169 7.66 -5.69 -4.40
CA LEU A 169 8.84 -6.04 -3.59
C LEU A 169 10.00 -5.07 -3.83
N LEU A 170 10.26 -4.69 -5.09
CA LEU A 170 11.25 -3.67 -5.41
C LEU A 170 10.91 -2.32 -4.77
N LEU A 171 9.63 -1.94 -4.78
CA LEU A 171 9.18 -0.70 -4.14
C LEU A 171 9.27 -0.74 -2.61
N CYS A 172 9.25 -1.92 -1.97
CA CYS A 172 9.53 -2.02 -0.53
C CYS A 172 10.95 -1.57 -0.19
N CYS A 173 11.92 -1.85 -1.06
CA CYS A 173 13.29 -1.33 -0.91
C CYS A 173 13.32 0.20 -1.03
N ALA A 174 12.61 0.76 -2.02
CA ALA A 174 12.50 2.21 -2.19
C ALA A 174 11.83 2.86 -0.96
N VAL A 175 10.77 2.25 -0.44
CA VAL A 175 10.09 2.69 0.79
C VAL A 175 11.06 2.72 1.98
N ALA A 176 11.90 1.70 2.15
CA ALA A 176 12.89 1.65 3.23
C ALA A 176 13.95 2.76 3.09
N VAL A 177 14.43 2.99 1.87
CA VAL A 177 15.41 4.05 1.54
C VAL A 177 14.83 5.44 1.83
N LEU A 178 13.54 5.67 1.54
CA LEU A 178 12.85 6.92 1.85
C LEU A 178 12.50 7.05 3.33
N ALA A 179 12.09 5.96 3.98
CA ALA A 179 11.67 5.97 5.38
C ALA A 179 12.81 6.33 6.33
N LEU A 180 14.03 5.84 6.08
CA LEU A 180 15.17 6.06 6.96
C LEU A 180 15.53 7.55 7.17
N PRO A 181 15.76 8.37 6.13
CA PRO A 181 16.03 9.80 6.30
C PRO A 181 14.81 10.54 6.84
N LEU A 182 13.59 10.19 6.42
CA LEU A 182 12.37 10.85 6.91
C LEU A 182 12.18 10.64 8.42
N ARG A 183 12.46 9.44 8.93
CA ARG A 183 12.44 9.16 10.38
C ARG A 183 13.45 10.00 11.15
N ARG A 184 14.66 10.18 10.60
CA ARG A 184 15.71 11.00 11.21
C ARG A 184 15.38 12.49 11.20
N LEU A 185 14.80 12.99 10.12
CA LEU A 185 14.44 14.41 9.97
C LEU A 185 13.20 14.80 10.78
N LEU A 186 12.22 13.91 10.89
CA LEU A 186 10.95 14.22 11.56
C LEU A 186 10.99 14.12 13.09
N LEU A 187 12.17 13.83 13.69
CA LEU A 187 12.36 13.66 15.15
C LEU A 187 11.15 12.97 15.80
N VAL A 188 10.68 11.87 15.20
CA VAL A 188 9.68 11.03 15.82
C VAL A 188 10.43 10.28 16.92
N GLU A 189 10.52 10.90 18.10
CA GLU A 189 10.94 10.22 19.32
C GLU A 189 10.12 8.93 19.44
N ALA A 190 10.80 7.81 19.21
CA ALA A 190 10.22 6.47 19.23
C ALA A 190 9.74 6.11 20.63
#